data_AF-A0NL03-F1
#
_entry.id   AF-A0NL03-F1
#
_cell.length_a   1.000
_cell.length_b   1.000
_cell.length_c   1.000
_cell.angle_alpha   90.00
_cell.angle_beta   90.00
_cell.angle_gamma   90.00
#
_symmetry.space_group_name_H-M   'P 1'
#
loop_
_entity.id
_entity.type
_entity.pdbx_description
1 polymer ?
#
loop_
_entity_poly.entity_id
_entity_poly.type
_entity_poly.pdbx_seq_one_letter_code
_entity_poly.pdbx_strand_id
1 'polypeptide(L)'
;MIIPYIATVMIEIAIACFVKVFPNNKFLFSRIGSIKGILLAAVYGSGGESITPFKTFIPWIGAIWFLLAFFWGSLIFNQIMKLSFKKYDLLSKFAIFSVLTLVGYYLSKIVTLPMSFNSALGSMLFFFAGYLIRRYKKLFDQLPLYAYLIFLASWTYVATLGLFSIENMAAPNIFLNLISSVADCLCLIKLSMIIDSWLVKKDKYKFRQEILLIGSGSLAILCFHLIDLDNISVWTILLKKLNDTVPYWFAIMIGNIYRIIFAYLVVKIIPFVPLLKSCFFPRKSIKK
;
A
#
# COMPACT_ATOMS: atom_id res chain seq x y z
N MET A 1 5.20 -11.34 -2.46
CA MET A 1 4.39 -10.28 -3.10
C MET A 1 3.51 -10.83 -4.19
N ILE A 2 4.06 -11.56 -5.19
CA ILE A 2 3.26 -12.17 -6.27
C ILE A 2 2.21 -13.17 -5.76
N ILE A 3 2.55 -14.05 -4.81
CA ILE A 3 1.60 -15.05 -4.29
C ILE A 3 0.33 -14.40 -3.70
N PRO A 4 0.40 -13.46 -2.73
CA PRO A 4 -0.79 -12.77 -2.23
C PRO A 4 -1.53 -11.97 -3.31
N TYR A 5 -0.81 -11.41 -4.28
CA TYR A 5 -1.41 -10.71 -5.42
C TYR A 5 -2.32 -11.65 -6.24
N ILE A 6 -1.75 -12.77 -6.72
CA ILE A 6 -2.49 -13.78 -7.49
C ILE A 6 -3.64 -14.33 -6.65
N ALA A 7 -3.42 -14.62 -5.37
CA ALA A 7 -4.48 -15.12 -4.49
C ALA A 7 -5.65 -14.14 -4.38
N THR A 8 -5.38 -12.84 -4.28
CA THR A 8 -6.43 -11.80 -4.23
C THR A 8 -7.21 -11.74 -5.54
N VAL A 9 -6.51 -11.72 -6.68
CA VAL A 9 -7.15 -11.75 -8.02
C VAL A 9 -8.00 -13.00 -8.21
N MET A 10 -7.54 -14.17 -7.75
CA MET A 10 -8.33 -15.41 -7.82
C MET A 10 -9.59 -15.36 -6.95
N ILE A 11 -9.51 -14.72 -5.78
CA ILE A 11 -10.70 -14.49 -4.94
C ILE A 11 -11.68 -13.55 -5.65
N GLU A 12 -11.23 -12.46 -6.26
CA GLU A 12 -12.09 -11.55 -7.04
C GLU A 12 -12.77 -12.26 -8.21
N ILE A 13 -12.04 -13.10 -8.94
CA ILE A 13 -12.60 -13.91 -10.03
C ILE A 13 -13.65 -14.87 -9.49
N ALA A 14 -13.38 -15.57 -8.39
CA ALA A 14 -14.33 -16.48 -7.76
C ALA A 14 -15.61 -15.76 -7.33
N ILE A 15 -15.50 -14.58 -6.72
CA ILE A 15 -16.65 -13.77 -6.33
C ILE A 15 -17.41 -13.27 -7.57
N ALA A 16 -16.72 -12.83 -8.62
CA ALA A 16 -17.35 -12.41 -9.86
C ALA A 16 -18.15 -13.53 -10.53
N CYS A 17 -17.63 -14.76 -10.53
CA CYS A 17 -18.35 -15.95 -10.98
C CYS A 17 -19.57 -16.23 -10.10
N PHE A 18 -19.41 -16.17 -8.78
CA PHE A 18 -20.50 -16.42 -7.83
C PHE A 18 -21.65 -15.42 -7.98
N VAL A 19 -21.35 -14.12 -8.09
CA VAL A 19 -22.36 -13.06 -8.27
C VAL A 19 -23.11 -13.21 -9.60
N LYS A 20 -22.47 -13.72 -10.65
CA LYS A 20 -23.15 -14.03 -11.92
C LYS A 20 -24.14 -15.19 -11.81
N VAL A 21 -23.80 -16.22 -11.02
CA VAL A 21 -24.70 -17.37 -10.79
C VAL A 21 -25.83 -16.98 -9.83
N PHE A 22 -25.56 -16.12 -8.85
CA PHE A 22 -26.52 -15.68 -7.84
C PHE A 22 -26.74 -14.15 -7.86
N PRO A 23 -27.43 -13.61 -8.88
CA PRO A 23 -27.54 -12.15 -9.10
C PRO A 23 -28.34 -11.42 -8.01
N ASN A 24 -29.20 -12.14 -7.27
CA ASN A 24 -30.03 -11.56 -6.19
C ASN A 24 -29.31 -11.48 -4.83
N ASN A 25 -28.01 -11.78 -4.79
CA ASN A 25 -27.23 -11.69 -3.55
C ASN A 25 -27.07 -10.22 -3.12
N LYS A 26 -27.44 -9.91 -1.87
CA LYS A 26 -27.35 -8.55 -1.31
C LYS A 26 -25.99 -8.22 -0.70
N PHE A 27 -25.16 -9.22 -0.38
CA PHE A 27 -23.92 -9.11 0.38
C PHE A 27 -22.66 -9.02 -0.49
N LEU A 28 -22.68 -9.68 -1.65
CA LEU A 28 -21.54 -9.73 -2.56
C LEU A 28 -21.85 -9.01 -3.87
N PHE A 29 -20.85 -8.31 -4.38
CA PHE A 29 -20.88 -7.71 -5.71
C PHE A 29 -19.51 -7.86 -6.41
N SER A 30 -19.44 -7.46 -7.67
CA SER A 30 -18.17 -7.40 -8.40
C SER A 30 -18.05 -6.02 -9.03
N ARG A 31 -17.10 -5.20 -8.55
CA ARG A 31 -16.87 -3.85 -9.08
C ARG A 31 -16.60 -3.84 -10.60
N ILE A 32 -15.77 -4.77 -11.09
CA ILE A 32 -15.40 -4.86 -12.52
C ILE A 32 -16.42 -5.66 -13.33
N GLY A 33 -17.14 -6.61 -12.72
CA GLY A 33 -18.23 -7.39 -13.32
C GLY A 33 -17.84 -8.39 -14.42
N SER A 34 -16.65 -8.26 -15.03
CA SER A 34 -16.18 -9.11 -16.12
C SER A 34 -14.84 -9.78 -15.81
N ILE A 35 -14.72 -11.08 -16.08
CA ILE A 35 -13.47 -11.84 -15.89
C ILE A 35 -12.36 -11.27 -16.79
N LYS A 36 -12.70 -10.92 -18.04
CA LYS A 36 -11.75 -10.26 -18.96
C LYS A 36 -11.24 -8.94 -18.39
N GLY A 37 -12.11 -8.13 -17.79
CA GLY A 37 -11.73 -6.88 -17.15
C GLY A 37 -10.83 -7.10 -15.94
N ILE A 38 -11.15 -8.09 -15.09
CA ILE A 38 -10.32 -8.44 -13.92
C ILE A 38 -8.93 -8.91 -14.38
N LEU A 39 -8.85 -9.78 -15.39
CA LEU A 39 -7.57 -10.24 -15.93
C LEU A 39 -6.76 -9.09 -16.55
N LEU A 40 -7.41 -8.18 -17.29
CA LEU A 40 -6.74 -7.01 -17.87
C LEU A 40 -6.21 -6.08 -16.78
N ALA A 41 -7.04 -5.78 -15.77
CA ALA A 41 -6.65 -5.02 -14.60
C ALA A 41 -5.49 -5.69 -13.84
N ALA A 42 -5.52 -7.02 -13.71
CA ALA A 42 -4.50 -7.79 -13.02
C ALA A 42 -3.16 -7.83 -13.76
N VAL A 43 -3.16 -7.86 -15.09
CA VAL A 43 -1.92 -7.80 -15.90
C VAL A 43 -1.30 -6.41 -15.84
N TYR A 44 -2.12 -5.37 -15.94
CA TYR A 44 -1.62 -4.00 -15.87
C TYR A 44 -1.23 -3.58 -14.46
N GLY A 45 -1.96 -4.07 -13.46
CA GLY A 45 -1.76 -3.69 -12.08
C GLY A 45 -1.94 -2.19 -11.84
N SER A 46 -2.77 -1.50 -12.63
CA SER A 46 -2.90 -0.04 -12.47
C SER A 46 -3.68 0.28 -11.20
N GLY A 47 -3.11 1.13 -10.33
CA GLY A 47 -3.78 1.57 -9.10
C GLY A 47 -4.89 2.60 -9.33
N GLY A 48 -4.87 3.25 -10.49
CA GLY A 48 -5.90 4.20 -10.96
C GLY A 48 -6.35 3.89 -12.37
N GLU A 49 -7.40 4.57 -12.81
CA GLU A 49 -7.92 4.43 -14.16
C GLU A 49 -6.86 4.86 -15.16
N SER A 50 -6.64 4.02 -16.18
CA SER A 50 -5.59 4.26 -17.15
C SER A 50 -6.02 3.87 -18.55
N ILE A 51 -5.45 4.58 -19.51
CA ILE A 51 -5.64 4.31 -20.93
C ILE A 51 -4.28 3.81 -21.45
N THR A 52 -4.30 2.67 -22.15
CA THR A 52 -3.10 2.15 -22.80
C THR A 52 -2.68 3.05 -23.97
N PRO A 53 -1.44 2.91 -24.47
CA PRO A 53 -1.05 3.56 -25.74
C PRO A 53 -1.99 3.23 -26.90
N PHE A 54 -2.65 2.07 -26.85
CA PHE A 54 -3.61 1.60 -27.84
C PHE A 54 -5.06 2.06 -27.57
N LYS A 55 -5.24 3.12 -26.77
CA LYS A 55 -6.55 3.69 -26.39
C LYS A 55 -7.51 2.68 -25.74
N THR A 56 -6.97 1.63 -25.12
CA THR A 56 -7.78 0.65 -24.39
C THR A 56 -7.92 1.11 -22.95
N PHE A 57 -9.16 1.18 -22.48
CA PHE A 57 -9.45 1.46 -21.08
C PHE A 57 -9.05 0.27 -20.20
N ILE A 58 -8.32 0.55 -19.13
CA ILE A 58 -7.93 -0.44 -18.12
C ILE A 58 -8.61 -0.08 -16.81
N PRO A 59 -9.50 -0.96 -16.30
CA PRO A 59 -10.03 -0.82 -14.96
C PRO A 59 -8.88 -0.85 -13.94
N TRP A 60 -8.91 0.01 -12.92
CA TRP A 60 -7.92 -0.10 -11.85
C TRP A 60 -8.10 -1.43 -11.11
N ILE A 61 -7.00 -2.04 -10.67
CA ILE A 61 -7.00 -3.24 -9.82
C ILE A 61 -7.16 -2.88 -8.33
N GLY A 62 -7.14 -1.59 -8.00
CA GLY A 62 -7.19 -1.11 -6.62
C GLY A 62 -5.86 -1.30 -5.90
N ALA A 63 -5.88 -1.21 -4.57
CA ALA A 63 -4.68 -1.04 -3.74
C ALA A 63 -3.62 -2.15 -3.86
N ILE A 64 -3.96 -3.32 -4.42
CA ILE A 64 -2.98 -4.40 -4.64
C ILE A 64 -1.97 -4.11 -5.75
N TRP A 65 -2.12 -3.02 -6.52
CA TRP A 65 -1.07 -2.50 -7.42
C TRP A 65 0.28 -2.36 -6.70
N PHE A 66 0.24 -1.99 -5.41
CA PHE A 66 1.44 -1.82 -4.58
C PHE A 66 2.27 -3.11 -4.49
N LEU A 67 1.65 -4.30 -4.51
CA LEU A 67 2.39 -5.57 -4.43
C LEU A 67 3.26 -5.79 -5.66
N LEU A 68 2.78 -5.41 -6.85
CA LEU A 68 3.52 -5.51 -8.11
C LEU A 68 4.62 -4.46 -8.17
N ALA A 69 4.29 -3.21 -7.82
CA ALA A 69 5.27 -2.14 -7.75
C ALA A 69 6.41 -2.48 -6.76
N PHE A 70 6.07 -3.00 -5.58
CA PHE A 70 7.06 -3.41 -4.58
C PHE A 70 7.90 -4.60 -5.03
N PHE A 71 7.32 -5.56 -5.76
CA PHE A 71 8.06 -6.69 -6.34
C PHE A 71 9.14 -6.20 -7.31
N TRP A 72 8.76 -5.42 -8.32
CA TRP A 72 9.71 -4.87 -9.29
C TRP A 72 10.72 -3.93 -8.64
N GLY A 73 10.24 -3.05 -7.75
CA GLY A 73 11.10 -2.12 -7.05
C GLY A 73 12.17 -2.81 -6.21
N SER A 74 11.79 -3.89 -5.50
CA SER A 74 12.74 -4.71 -4.75
C SER A 74 13.78 -5.39 -5.65
N LEU A 75 13.37 -5.91 -6.81
CA LEU A 75 14.29 -6.53 -7.77
C LEU A 75 15.30 -5.51 -8.30
N ILE A 76 14.82 -4.38 -8.82
CA ILE A 76 15.65 -3.30 -9.37
C ILE A 76 16.62 -2.78 -8.31
N PHE A 77 16.10 -2.46 -7.13
CA PHE A 77 16.89 -2.00 -6.00
C PHE A 77 18.03 -2.98 -5.66
N ASN A 78 17.71 -4.28 -5.51
CA ASN A 78 18.70 -5.29 -5.17
C ASN A 78 19.78 -5.44 -6.25
N GLN A 79 19.45 -5.31 -7.54
CA GLN A 79 20.47 -5.37 -8.60
C GLN A 79 21.40 -4.16 -8.58
N ILE A 80 20.85 -2.94 -8.40
CA ILE A 80 21.66 -1.71 -8.31
C ILE A 80 22.56 -1.75 -7.08
N MET A 81 22.08 -2.28 -5.96
CA MET A 81 22.88 -2.38 -4.73
C MET A 81 24.07 -3.33 -4.85
N LYS A 82 24.07 -4.28 -5.79
CA LYS A 82 25.22 -5.14 -6.09
C LYS A 82 26.33 -4.43 -6.89
N LEU A 83 26.01 -3.32 -7.55
CA LEU A 83 27.01 -2.51 -8.23
C LEU A 83 27.95 -1.90 -7.19
N SER A 84 29.24 -1.87 -7.51
CA SER A 84 30.28 -1.28 -6.66
C SER A 84 30.97 -0.16 -7.43
N PHE A 85 30.82 1.07 -6.95
CA PHE A 85 31.57 2.20 -7.49
C PHE A 85 32.66 2.57 -6.49
N LYS A 86 33.93 2.36 -6.87
CA LYS A 86 35.10 2.52 -5.99
C LYS A 86 35.06 3.83 -5.19
N LYS A 87 35.05 4.97 -5.89
CA LYS A 87 34.91 6.30 -5.30
C LYS A 87 33.45 6.74 -5.49
N TYR A 88 32.86 7.32 -4.45
CA TYR A 88 31.50 7.88 -4.47
C TYR A 88 30.34 6.87 -4.60
N ASP A 89 30.50 5.62 -4.15
CA ASP A 89 29.46 4.55 -4.24
C ASP A 89 28.04 5.01 -3.89
N LEU A 90 27.86 5.65 -2.74
CA LEU A 90 26.55 6.12 -2.29
C LEU A 90 25.97 7.22 -3.17
N LEU A 91 26.81 8.15 -3.63
CA LEU A 91 26.38 9.25 -4.49
C LEU A 91 26.01 8.75 -5.88
N SER A 92 26.79 7.81 -6.43
CA SER A 92 26.48 7.14 -7.71
C SER A 92 25.16 6.38 -7.62
N LYS A 93 24.94 5.62 -6.54
CA LYS A 93 23.67 4.92 -6.31
C LYS A 93 22.50 5.90 -6.16
N PHE A 94 22.69 6.98 -5.40
CA PHE A 94 21.68 8.04 -5.27
C PHE A 94 21.31 8.66 -6.62
N ALA A 95 22.31 8.94 -7.48
CA ALA A 95 22.08 9.47 -8.82
C ALA A 95 21.28 8.49 -9.68
N ILE A 96 21.64 7.20 -9.68
CA ILE A 96 20.89 6.16 -10.41
C ILE A 96 19.44 6.08 -9.94
N PHE A 97 19.19 6.02 -8.62
CA PHE A 97 17.83 5.95 -8.09
C PHE A 97 17.01 7.22 -8.36
N SER A 98 17.65 8.39 -8.37
CA SER A 98 17.02 9.66 -8.75
C SER A 98 16.61 9.65 -10.22
N VAL A 99 17.51 9.22 -11.12
CA VAL A 99 17.22 9.10 -12.55
C VAL A 99 16.06 8.13 -12.79
N LEU A 100 16.07 6.95 -12.17
CA LEU A 100 14.97 6.00 -12.32
C LEU A 100 13.63 6.53 -11.80
N THR A 101 13.66 7.29 -10.69
CA THR A 101 12.45 7.95 -10.17
C THR A 101 11.88 8.95 -11.16
N LEU A 102 12.74 9.77 -11.78
CA LEU A 102 12.35 10.72 -12.83
C LEU A 102 11.82 10.00 -14.07
N VAL A 103 12.49 8.93 -14.50
CA VAL A 103 12.02 8.11 -15.62
C VAL A 103 10.63 7.56 -15.32
N GLY A 104 10.40 6.99 -14.12
CA GLY A 104 9.08 6.51 -13.71
C GLY A 104 8.01 7.61 -13.72
N TYR A 105 8.36 8.80 -13.24
CA TYR A 105 7.47 9.97 -13.28
C TYR A 105 7.11 10.38 -14.71
N TYR A 106 8.09 10.67 -15.57
CA TYR A 106 7.83 11.11 -16.95
C TYR A 106 7.12 10.03 -17.76
N LEU A 107 7.51 8.77 -17.59
CA LEU A 107 6.89 7.65 -18.29
C LEU A 107 5.43 7.49 -17.92
N SER A 108 5.07 7.71 -16.63
CA SER A 108 3.67 7.70 -16.18
C SER A 108 2.76 8.69 -16.90
N LYS A 109 3.31 9.78 -17.45
CA LYS A 109 2.55 10.79 -18.21
C LYS A 109 2.37 10.43 -19.68
N ILE A 110 3.18 9.50 -20.18
CA ILE A 110 3.19 9.09 -21.59
C ILE A 110 2.40 7.78 -21.76
N VAL A 111 2.69 6.80 -20.91
CA VAL A 111 2.17 5.44 -21.02
C VAL A 111 2.00 4.82 -19.65
N THR A 112 0.88 4.14 -19.43
CA THR A 112 0.77 3.21 -18.31
C THR A 112 1.43 1.90 -18.68
N LEU A 113 2.54 1.55 -18.02
CA LEU A 113 3.20 0.26 -18.20
C LEU A 113 2.48 -0.85 -17.41
N PRO A 114 2.53 -2.10 -17.89
CA PRO A 114 1.94 -3.22 -17.17
C PRO A 114 2.69 -3.51 -15.86
N MET A 115 2.07 -4.32 -15.01
CA MET A 115 2.60 -4.76 -13.72
C MET A 115 3.03 -3.61 -12.78
N SER A 116 2.35 -2.46 -12.84
CA SER A 116 2.65 -1.25 -12.04
C SER A 116 4.10 -0.76 -12.16
N PHE A 117 4.75 -0.99 -13.31
CA PHE A 117 6.18 -0.73 -13.46
C PHE A 117 6.54 0.76 -13.34
N ASN A 118 5.65 1.65 -13.78
CA ASN A 118 5.82 3.10 -13.61
C ASN A 118 5.98 3.48 -12.14
N SER A 119 5.09 2.98 -11.28
CA SER A 119 5.10 3.23 -9.84
C SER A 119 6.32 2.57 -9.18
N ALA A 120 6.74 1.40 -9.66
CA ALA A 120 7.98 0.76 -9.23
C ALA A 120 9.18 1.69 -9.43
N LEU A 121 9.37 2.19 -10.67
CA LEU A 121 10.45 3.14 -10.99
C LEU A 121 10.33 4.44 -10.21
N GLY A 122 9.13 5.01 -10.14
CA GLY A 122 8.85 6.24 -9.41
C GLY A 122 9.08 6.15 -7.90
N SER A 123 9.09 4.93 -7.33
CA SER A 123 9.32 4.70 -5.90
C SER A 123 10.79 4.49 -5.52
N MET A 124 11.74 4.52 -6.48
CA MET A 124 13.14 4.15 -6.24
C MET A 124 13.82 4.97 -5.14
N LEU A 125 13.52 6.27 -5.02
CA LEU A 125 14.05 7.10 -3.94
C LEU A 125 13.57 6.66 -2.55
N PHE A 126 12.36 6.11 -2.40
CA PHE A 126 11.87 5.57 -1.12
C PHE A 126 12.64 4.31 -0.72
N PHE A 127 12.95 3.42 -1.66
CA PHE A 127 13.78 2.25 -1.41
C PHE A 127 15.18 2.67 -0.93
N PHE A 128 15.79 3.64 -1.61
CA PHE A 128 17.11 4.13 -1.23
C PHE A 128 17.09 4.87 0.12
N ALA A 129 16.08 5.69 0.38
CA ALA A 129 15.89 6.34 1.67
C ALA A 129 15.75 5.32 2.81
N GLY A 130 14.90 4.29 2.63
CA GLY A 130 14.75 3.20 3.60
C GLY A 130 16.07 2.46 3.88
N TYR A 131 16.89 2.27 2.84
CA TYR A 131 18.24 1.74 2.99
C TYR A 131 19.15 2.65 3.81
N LEU A 132 19.18 3.96 3.52
CA LEU A 132 19.97 4.93 4.27
C LEU A 132 19.55 4.97 5.75
N ILE A 133 18.24 4.98 6.02
CA ILE A 133 17.70 4.96 7.39
C ILE A 133 18.20 3.74 8.15
N ARG A 134 18.16 2.57 7.52
CA ARG A 134 18.68 1.33 8.14
C ARG A 134 20.19 1.35 8.32
N ARG A 135 20.95 1.82 7.32
CA ARG A 135 22.42 1.86 7.33
C ARG A 135 22.95 2.83 8.39
N TYR A 136 22.29 3.97 8.54
CA TYR A 136 22.69 5.06 9.42
C TYR A 136 21.77 5.19 10.64
N LYS A 137 21.16 4.08 11.08
CA LYS A 137 20.16 4.07 12.15
C LYS A 137 20.56 4.88 13.38
N LYS A 138 21.81 4.77 13.83
CA LYS A 138 22.33 5.54 14.98
C LYS A 138 22.21 7.05 14.80
N LEU A 139 22.48 7.57 13.61
CA LEU A 139 22.35 9.00 13.30
C LEU A 139 20.87 9.43 13.33
N PHE A 140 19.98 8.60 12.78
CA PHE A 140 18.54 8.88 12.81
C PHE A 140 17.95 8.81 14.23
N ASP A 141 18.40 7.86 15.05
CA ASP A 141 17.94 7.72 16.44
C ASP A 141 18.36 8.93 17.31
N GLN A 142 19.45 9.60 16.94
CA GLN A 142 19.99 10.79 17.60
C GLN A 142 19.44 12.13 17.07
N LEU A 143 18.54 12.10 16.09
CA LEU A 143 17.94 13.34 15.57
C LEU A 143 17.20 14.08 16.69
N PRO A 144 17.42 15.38 16.84
CA PRO A 144 16.77 16.18 17.86
C PRO A 144 15.29 16.40 17.53
N LEU A 145 14.48 16.70 18.56
CA LEU A 145 13.03 16.86 18.41
C LEU A 145 12.64 17.90 17.35
N TYR A 146 13.40 19.01 17.24
CA TYR A 146 13.11 20.05 16.27
C TYR A 146 13.21 19.55 14.82
N ALA A 147 14.05 18.56 14.52
CA ALA A 147 14.12 17.97 13.18
C ALA A 147 12.80 17.28 12.82
N TYR A 148 12.21 16.56 13.77
CA TYR A 148 10.89 15.93 13.59
C TYR A 148 9.75 16.95 13.51
N LEU A 149 9.86 18.10 14.21
CA LEU A 149 8.90 19.19 14.06
C LEU A 149 8.97 19.80 12.65
N ILE A 150 10.17 19.94 12.08
CA ILE A 150 10.36 20.39 10.69
C ILE A 150 9.75 19.37 9.71
N PHE A 151 10.00 18.08 9.91
CA PHE A 151 9.40 17.02 9.07
C PHE A 151 7.88 16.99 9.19
N LEU A 152 7.32 17.22 10.38
CA LEU A 152 5.88 17.32 10.56
C LEU A 152 5.31 18.57 9.88
N ALA A 153 6.02 19.70 9.97
CA ALA A 153 5.65 20.93 9.28
C ALA A 153 5.65 20.73 7.76
N SER A 154 6.66 20.06 7.19
CA SER A 154 6.69 19.74 5.77
C SER A 154 5.51 18.85 5.37
N TRP A 155 5.18 17.84 6.17
CA TRP A 155 4.02 16.98 5.95
C TRP A 155 2.73 17.81 5.86
N THR A 156 2.48 18.66 6.87
CA THR A 156 1.27 19.49 6.92
C THR A 156 1.20 20.47 5.75
N TYR A 157 2.33 21.06 5.36
CA TYR A 157 2.39 21.97 4.22
C TYR A 157 2.08 21.27 2.91
N VAL A 158 2.70 20.12 2.65
CA VAL A 158 2.47 19.39 1.40
C VAL A 158 1.04 18.84 1.33
N ALA A 159 0.45 18.47 2.47
CA ALA A 159 -0.95 18.04 2.54
C ALA A 159 -1.95 19.14 2.12
N THR A 160 -1.61 20.44 2.23
CA THR A 160 -2.49 21.52 1.75
C THR A 160 -2.42 21.73 0.24
N LEU A 161 -1.33 21.28 -0.42
CA LEU A 161 -1.15 21.45 -1.85
C LEU A 161 -1.99 20.45 -2.66
N GLY A 162 -2.20 19.26 -2.12
CA GLY A 162 -3.03 18.21 -2.73
C GLY A 162 -2.50 16.81 -2.45
N LEU A 163 -3.13 15.81 -3.06
CA LEU A 163 -2.79 14.41 -2.87
C LEU A 163 -1.57 14.00 -3.71
N PHE A 164 -0.72 13.16 -3.11
CA PHE A 164 0.35 12.47 -3.82
C PHE A 164 -0.05 11.01 -4.08
N SER A 165 -0.37 10.74 -5.34
CA SER A 165 -0.71 9.42 -5.86
C SER A 165 0.54 8.75 -6.43
N ILE A 166 1.15 7.83 -5.68
CA ILE A 166 2.32 7.07 -6.14
C ILE A 166 1.92 6.08 -7.24
N GLU A 167 0.66 5.61 -7.26
CA GLU A 167 0.16 4.66 -8.24
C GLU A 167 0.33 5.12 -9.68
N ASN A 168 0.19 6.43 -9.93
CA ASN A 168 0.29 7.05 -11.25
C ASN A 168 1.32 8.21 -11.26
N MET A 169 2.14 8.30 -10.21
CA MET A 169 3.13 9.37 -10.01
C MET A 169 2.53 10.77 -10.26
N ALA A 170 1.35 11.03 -9.69
CA ALA A 170 0.65 12.30 -9.81
C ALA A 170 0.67 13.07 -8.49
N ALA A 171 1.09 14.33 -8.57
CA ALA A 171 1.02 15.29 -7.48
C ALA A 171 1.05 16.71 -8.06
N PRO A 172 0.50 17.71 -7.34
CA PRO A 172 0.61 19.11 -7.74
C PRO A 172 2.06 19.58 -7.92
N ASN A 173 2.96 19.14 -7.04
CA ASN A 173 4.39 19.34 -7.17
C ASN A 173 5.13 18.05 -6.80
N ILE A 174 5.53 17.27 -7.81
CA ILE A 174 6.10 15.94 -7.60
C ILE A 174 7.40 15.96 -6.80
N PHE A 175 8.29 16.95 -7.02
CA PHE A 175 9.59 17.02 -6.36
C PHE A 175 9.44 17.30 -4.88
N LEU A 176 8.61 18.29 -4.54
CA LEU A 176 8.31 18.62 -3.15
C LEU A 176 7.62 17.45 -2.45
N ASN A 177 6.66 16.79 -3.12
CA ASN A 177 5.96 15.64 -2.56
C ASN A 177 6.90 14.45 -2.31
N LEU A 178 7.82 14.15 -3.23
CA LEU A 178 8.80 13.07 -3.06
C LEU A 178 9.72 13.32 -1.85
N ILE A 179 10.26 14.53 -1.71
CA ILE A 179 11.16 14.88 -0.61
C ILE A 179 10.39 14.88 0.73
N SER A 180 9.23 15.54 0.78
CA SER A 180 8.43 15.58 2.01
C SER A 180 7.97 14.18 2.41
N SER A 181 7.52 13.34 1.48
CA SER A 181 7.03 11.99 1.81
C SER A 181 8.09 11.12 2.48
N VAL A 182 9.38 11.31 2.17
CA VAL A 182 10.47 10.64 2.88
C VAL A 182 10.59 11.16 4.32
N ALA A 183 10.45 12.47 4.54
CA ALA A 183 10.40 13.07 5.86
C ALA A 183 9.17 12.61 6.66
N ASP A 184 8.01 12.50 6.02
CA ASP A 184 6.75 12.06 6.61
C ASP A 184 6.87 10.60 7.08
N CYS A 185 7.54 9.76 6.29
CA CYS A 185 7.88 8.39 6.66
C CYS A 185 8.78 8.33 7.92
N LEU A 186 9.74 9.25 8.05
CA LEU A 186 10.57 9.35 9.26
C LEU A 186 9.76 9.74 10.50
N CYS A 187 8.80 10.66 10.36
CA CYS A 187 7.85 10.99 11.42
C CYS A 187 7.05 9.78 11.87
N LEU A 188 6.49 9.01 10.93
CA LEU A 188 5.72 7.80 11.24
C LEU A 188 6.56 6.72 11.93
N ILE A 189 7.82 6.54 11.49
CA ILE A 189 8.76 5.61 12.15
C ILE A 189 9.02 6.06 13.59
N LYS A 190 9.29 7.35 13.81
CA LYS A 190 9.56 7.89 15.15
C LYS A 190 8.34 7.78 16.07
N LEU A 191 7.14 8.09 15.56
CA LEU A 191 5.89 7.92 16.28
C LEU A 191 5.70 6.46 16.70
N SER A 192 5.93 5.51 15.79
CA SER A 192 5.86 4.08 16.08
C SER A 192 6.84 3.66 17.19
N MET A 193 8.08 4.16 17.15
CA MET A 193 9.09 3.91 18.21
C MET A 193 8.67 4.48 19.57
N ILE A 194 8.09 5.68 19.60
CA ILE A 194 7.60 6.32 20.83
C ILE A 194 6.45 5.50 21.43
N ILE A 195 5.50 5.08 20.60
CA ILE A 195 4.38 4.23 21.03
C ILE A 195 4.90 2.90 21.59
N ASP A 196 5.80 2.21 20.88
CA ASP A 196 6.39 0.95 21.35
C ASP A 196 7.09 1.11 22.71
N SER A 197 7.90 2.16 22.86
CA SER A 197 8.64 2.46 24.08
C SER A 197 7.71 2.79 25.26
N TRP A 198 6.64 3.56 24.99
CA TRP A 198 5.63 3.90 26.00
C TRP A 198 4.87 2.66 26.48
N LEU A 199 4.53 1.75 25.56
CA LEU A 199 3.85 0.49 25.89
C LEU A 199 4.70 -0.44 26.73
N VAL A 200 6.00 -0.53 26.43
CA VAL A 200 6.96 -1.29 27.24
C VAL A 200 7.08 -0.66 28.64
N LYS A 201 7.21 0.67 28.74
CA LYS A 201 7.33 1.38 30.04
C LYS A 201 6.08 1.25 30.92
N LYS A 202 4.90 1.03 30.33
CA LYS A 202 3.62 0.89 31.04
C LYS A 202 3.19 -0.58 31.23
N ASP A 203 4.09 -1.53 30.96
CA ASP A 203 3.84 -2.98 31.05
C ASP A 203 2.60 -3.43 30.25
N LYS A 204 2.26 -2.73 29.16
CA LYS A 204 1.10 -3.03 28.30
C LYS A 204 1.42 -4.07 27.23
N TYR A 205 2.05 -5.18 27.63
CA TYR A 205 2.56 -6.21 26.71
C TYR A 205 1.47 -6.82 25.81
N LYS A 206 0.27 -7.06 26.33
CA LYS A 206 -0.85 -7.59 25.53
C LYS A 206 -1.24 -6.65 24.39
N PHE A 207 -1.41 -5.37 24.68
CA PHE A 207 -1.78 -4.38 23.67
C PHE A 207 -0.67 -4.16 22.65
N ARG A 208 0.60 -4.20 23.09
CA ARG A 208 1.76 -4.20 22.21
C ARG A 208 1.75 -5.38 21.24
N GLN A 209 1.44 -6.59 21.71
CA GLN A 209 1.35 -7.78 20.87
C GLN A 209 0.26 -7.65 19.81
N GLU A 210 -0.88 -7.04 20.14
CA GLU A 210 -1.97 -6.79 19.19
C GLU A 210 -1.55 -5.79 18.08
N ILE A 211 -0.84 -4.72 18.42
CA ILE A 211 -0.28 -3.78 17.41
C ILE A 211 0.73 -4.49 16.50
N LEU A 212 1.62 -5.30 17.08
CA LEU A 212 2.60 -6.09 16.32
C LEU A 212 1.91 -7.12 15.40
N LEU A 213 0.80 -7.70 15.85
CA LEU A 213 0.00 -8.61 15.04
C LEU A 213 -0.54 -7.89 13.80
N ILE A 214 -1.16 -6.72 13.98
CA ILE A 214 -1.66 -5.86 12.89
C ILE A 214 -0.53 -5.50 11.93
N GLY A 215 0.61 -5.01 12.44
CA GLY A 215 1.76 -4.64 11.62
C GLY A 215 2.33 -5.83 10.82
N SER A 216 2.50 -6.99 11.47
CA SER A 216 2.98 -8.22 10.82
C SER A 216 1.97 -8.81 9.81
N GLY A 217 0.69 -8.47 9.96
CA GLY A 217 -0.42 -8.87 9.08
C GLY A 217 -0.80 -7.83 8.03
N SER A 218 -0.09 -6.71 7.92
CA SER A 218 -0.39 -5.59 7.01
C SER A 218 -0.63 -6.00 5.55
N LEU A 219 0.12 -7.00 5.05
CA LEU A 219 -0.07 -7.52 3.69
C LEU A 219 -1.43 -8.21 3.52
N ALA A 220 -1.85 -9.01 4.49
CA ALA A 220 -3.17 -9.65 4.49
C ALA A 220 -4.27 -8.59 4.65
N ILE A 221 -4.07 -7.61 5.54
CA ILE A 221 -4.98 -6.47 5.70
C ILE A 221 -5.19 -5.76 4.37
N LEU A 222 -4.11 -5.41 3.66
CA LEU A 222 -4.20 -4.71 2.38
C LEU A 222 -5.02 -5.50 1.34
N CYS A 223 -4.78 -6.80 1.23
CA CYS A 223 -5.48 -7.66 0.25
C CYS A 223 -6.98 -7.80 0.58
N PHE A 224 -7.31 -8.05 1.85
CA PHE A 224 -8.70 -8.23 2.26
C PHE A 224 -9.46 -6.91 2.38
N HIS A 225 -8.77 -5.81 2.69
CA HIS A 225 -9.36 -4.49 2.61
C HIS A 225 -9.79 -4.17 1.18
N LEU A 226 -8.99 -4.56 0.18
CA LEU A 226 -9.42 -4.46 -1.21
C LEU A 226 -10.65 -5.33 -1.50
N ILE A 227 -10.66 -6.60 -1.05
CA ILE A 227 -11.83 -7.49 -1.23
C ILE A 227 -13.08 -6.88 -0.56
N ASP A 228 -12.94 -6.27 0.62
CA ASP A 228 -14.06 -5.55 1.26
C ASP A 228 -14.57 -4.41 0.39
N LEU A 229 -13.66 -3.59 -0.15
CA LEU A 229 -14.01 -2.47 -1.02
C LEU A 229 -14.65 -2.89 -2.35
N ASP A 230 -14.14 -3.93 -2.98
CA ASP A 230 -14.49 -4.30 -4.37
C ASP A 230 -15.59 -5.36 -4.45
N ASN A 231 -15.86 -6.05 -3.34
CA ASN A 231 -16.76 -7.20 -3.33
C ASN A 231 -17.77 -7.26 -2.18
N ILE A 232 -17.56 -6.60 -1.03
CA ILE A 232 -18.43 -6.75 0.14
C ILE A 232 -19.32 -5.52 0.30
N SER A 233 -20.64 -5.69 0.21
CA SER A 233 -21.60 -4.57 0.21
C SER A 233 -21.95 -4.04 1.61
N VAL A 234 -21.35 -4.58 2.68
CA VAL A 234 -21.69 -4.24 4.07
C VAL A 234 -21.61 -2.73 4.32
N TRP A 235 -20.54 -2.09 3.83
CA TRP A 235 -20.40 -0.64 3.91
C TRP A 235 -21.55 0.10 3.22
N THR A 236 -21.91 -0.31 2.00
CA THR A 236 -23.00 0.31 1.22
C THR A 236 -24.35 0.13 1.91
N ILE A 237 -24.60 -1.03 2.53
CA ILE A 237 -25.83 -1.31 3.29
C ILE A 237 -25.88 -0.44 4.56
N LEU A 238 -24.76 -0.35 5.29
CA LEU A 238 -24.66 0.49 6.49
C LEU A 238 -24.87 1.96 6.14
N LEU A 239 -24.19 2.45 5.11
CA LEU A 239 -24.31 3.83 4.65
C LEU A 239 -25.74 4.16 4.26
N LYS A 240 -26.40 3.31 3.47
CA LYS A 240 -27.81 3.52 3.08
C LYS A 240 -28.74 3.62 4.28
N LYS A 241 -28.59 2.74 5.27
CA LYS A 241 -29.44 2.77 6.48
C LYS A 241 -29.16 3.98 7.37
N LEU A 242 -27.90 4.38 7.47
CA LEU A 242 -27.47 5.45 8.36
C LEU A 242 -27.72 6.84 7.77
N ASN A 243 -27.60 7.01 6.44
CA ASN A 243 -27.73 8.32 5.81
C ASN A 243 -29.11 8.97 6.01
N ASP A 244 -30.15 8.15 6.22
CA ASP A 244 -31.50 8.63 6.49
C ASP A 244 -31.71 9.01 7.98
N THR A 245 -30.80 8.62 8.88
CA THR A 245 -30.96 8.74 10.34
C THR A 245 -29.92 9.64 11.01
N VAL A 246 -28.71 9.71 10.45
CA VAL A 246 -27.57 10.43 11.05
C VAL A 246 -26.84 11.28 10.00
N PRO A 247 -26.13 12.34 10.41
CA PRO A 247 -25.30 13.12 9.49
C PRO A 247 -24.26 12.26 8.76
N TYR A 248 -23.99 12.61 7.50
CA TYR A 248 -23.09 11.86 6.62
C TYR A 248 -21.68 11.61 7.21
N TRP A 249 -21.10 12.59 7.92
CA TRP A 249 -19.80 12.44 8.57
C TRP A 249 -19.79 11.34 9.65
N PHE A 250 -20.92 11.20 10.37
CA PHE A 250 -21.06 10.19 11.42
C PHE A 250 -21.22 8.79 10.80
N ALA A 251 -21.96 8.68 9.69
CA ALA A 251 -22.02 7.45 8.91
C ALA A 251 -20.63 7.03 8.39
N ILE A 252 -19.82 7.97 7.88
CA ILE A 252 -18.42 7.72 7.49
C ILE A 252 -17.60 7.21 8.68
N MET A 253 -17.73 7.82 9.86
CA MET A 253 -17.02 7.39 11.06
C MET A 253 -17.36 5.93 11.42
N ILE A 254 -18.65 5.57 11.40
CA ILE A 254 -19.09 4.18 11.63
C ILE A 254 -18.50 3.23 10.57
N GLY A 255 -18.49 3.65 9.30
CA GLY A 255 -17.88 2.87 8.21
C GLY A 255 -16.42 2.57 8.41
N ASN A 256 -15.65 3.58 8.82
CA ASN A 256 -14.24 3.42 9.10
C ASN A 256 -14.01 2.49 10.29
N ILE A 257 -14.83 2.59 11.34
CA ILE A 257 -14.79 1.66 12.48
C ILE A 257 -15.05 0.22 12.00
N TYR A 258 -16.09 0.01 11.20
CA TYR A 258 -16.37 -1.31 10.59
C TYR A 258 -15.15 -1.85 9.82
N ARG A 259 -14.54 -1.02 8.96
CA ARG A 259 -13.39 -1.45 8.14
C ARG A 259 -12.17 -1.79 8.99
N ILE A 260 -11.92 -1.04 10.07
CA ILE A 260 -10.84 -1.33 11.03
C ILE A 260 -11.11 -2.66 11.73
N ILE A 261 -12.35 -2.90 12.18
CA ILE A 261 -12.74 -4.17 12.81
C ILE A 261 -12.60 -5.33 11.81
N PHE A 262 -13.07 -5.17 10.59
CA PHE A 262 -12.96 -6.16 9.54
C PHE A 262 -11.49 -6.53 9.26
N ALA A 263 -10.63 -5.53 9.05
CA ALA A 263 -9.19 -5.73 8.85
C ALA A 263 -8.52 -6.45 10.03
N TYR A 264 -8.93 -6.13 11.25
CA TYR A 264 -8.44 -6.79 12.46
C TYR A 264 -8.87 -8.27 12.54
N LEU A 265 -10.15 -8.56 12.28
CA LEU A 265 -10.69 -9.92 12.27
C LEU A 265 -10.01 -10.79 11.19
N VAL A 266 -9.80 -10.22 10.01
CA VAL A 266 -9.06 -10.86 8.90
C VAL A 266 -7.70 -11.39 9.36
N VAL A 267 -6.90 -10.55 10.06
CA VAL A 267 -5.57 -10.97 10.55
C VAL A 267 -5.65 -12.07 11.60
N LYS A 268 -6.71 -12.10 12.41
CA LYS A 268 -6.92 -13.15 13.40
C LYS A 268 -7.42 -14.45 12.78
N ILE A 269 -8.29 -14.39 11.77
CA ILE A 269 -8.97 -15.57 11.19
C ILE A 269 -8.11 -16.28 10.14
N ILE A 270 -7.46 -15.55 9.24
CA ILE A 270 -6.70 -16.15 8.12
C ILE A 270 -5.67 -17.20 8.55
N PRO A 271 -4.91 -17.03 9.64
CA PRO A 271 -3.97 -18.04 10.10
C PRO A 271 -4.58 -19.41 10.41
N PHE A 272 -5.90 -19.49 10.62
CA PHE A 272 -6.62 -20.75 10.87
C PHE A 272 -7.10 -21.44 9.58
N VAL A 273 -7.08 -20.75 8.43
CA VAL A 273 -7.47 -21.32 7.14
C VAL A 273 -6.19 -21.70 6.37
N PRO A 274 -5.84 -22.99 6.21
CA PRO A 274 -4.52 -23.40 5.70
C PRO A 274 -4.16 -22.82 4.33
N LEU A 275 -5.13 -22.76 3.41
CA LEU A 275 -4.96 -22.21 2.07
C LEU A 275 -4.69 -20.70 2.10
N LEU A 276 -5.45 -19.94 2.87
CA LEU A 276 -5.24 -18.49 2.98
C LEU A 276 -3.95 -18.17 3.75
N LYS A 277 -3.61 -18.96 4.77
CA LYS A 277 -2.36 -18.82 5.51
C LYS A 277 -1.15 -18.96 4.60
N SER A 278 -1.11 -19.96 3.70
CA SER A 278 0.04 -20.16 2.80
C SER A 278 0.21 -19.00 1.81
N CYS A 279 -0.91 -18.41 1.36
CA CYS A 279 -0.88 -17.28 0.42
C CYS A 279 -0.50 -15.95 1.08
N PHE A 280 -1.10 -15.63 2.23
CA PHE A 280 -1.02 -14.29 2.84
C PHE A 280 -0.03 -14.20 4.02
N PHE A 281 0.38 -15.33 4.61
CA PHE A 281 1.37 -15.41 5.69
C PHE A 281 2.55 -16.36 5.38
N PRO A 282 3.25 -16.20 4.24
CA PRO A 282 4.28 -17.14 3.79
C PRO A 282 5.49 -17.25 4.74
N ARG A 283 5.71 -16.27 5.62
CA ARG A 283 6.84 -16.25 6.58
C ARG A 283 6.50 -16.81 7.96
N LYS A 284 5.22 -17.03 8.29
CA LYS A 284 4.79 -17.63 9.58
C LYS A 284 4.50 -19.14 9.47
N SER A 285 4.70 -19.75 8.29
CA SER A 285 4.51 -21.21 8.10
C SER A 285 5.72 -22.04 8.54
N ILE A 286 6.85 -21.43 8.91
CA ILE A 286 8.05 -22.13 9.36
C ILE A 286 8.16 -21.98 10.89
N LYS A 287 7.43 -22.85 11.59
CA LYS A 287 7.67 -23.37 12.94
C LYS A 287 6.45 -24.22 13.31
N LYS A 288 6.50 -25.48 12.90
CA LYS A 288 5.89 -26.58 13.65
C LYS A 288 6.98 -27.15 14.55
#